data_AF-A0A889XPT9-F1
#
_entry.id   AF-A0A889XPT9-F1
#
_cell.length_a   1.000
_cell.length_b   1.000
_cell.length_c   1.000
_cell.angle_alpha   90.00
_cell.angle_beta   90.00
_cell.angle_gamma   90.00
#
_symmetry.space_group_name_H-M   'P 1'
#
loop_
_entity.id
_entity.type
_entity.pdbx_description
1 polymer ?
#
loop_
_entity_poly.entity_id
_entity_poly.type
_entity_poly.pdbx_seq_one_letter_code
_entity_poly.pdbx_strand_id
1 'polypeptide(L)'
;MLKVINLINGKLRTEHRFNQVVNNVLSHTKYTDQNINFTVDSSKNFHNHWLAGFSDADASFQIKIIKRITRNKPEIRLNFQIDQKSDLLLNKIKEYLGGNIGYRKSQDTYYYGSTNFGSAKRVIEYFDQYHLQSRKHISYLRWRKVYRLIQDKEHLTDKGLSKILTIKSLINRQEENTTIQDKVLTKI
;
A
#
# COMPACT_ATOMS: atom_id res chain seq x y z
N MET A 1 -21.18 -19.29 2.88
CA MET A 1 -21.23 -17.91 3.42
C MET A 1 -21.02 -17.86 4.93
N LEU A 2 -21.74 -18.60 5.77
CA LEU A 2 -21.51 -18.61 7.24
C LEU A 2 -20.06 -18.90 7.66
N LYS A 3 -19.41 -19.86 6.99
CA LYS A 3 -17.97 -20.12 7.17
C LYS A 3 -17.11 -18.87 6.94
N VAL A 4 -17.42 -18.07 5.92
CA VAL A 4 -16.69 -16.82 5.61
C VAL A 4 -16.93 -15.79 6.70
N ILE A 5 -18.18 -15.61 7.15
CA ILE A 5 -18.54 -14.71 8.25
C ILE A 5 -17.71 -15.05 9.50
N ASN A 6 -17.67 -16.33 9.88
CA ASN A 6 -16.87 -16.78 11.02
C ASN A 6 -15.36 -16.57 10.83
N LEU A 7 -14.86 -16.75 9.60
CA LEU A 7 -13.44 -16.54 9.28
C LEU A 7 -13.02 -15.06 9.35
N ILE A 8 -13.92 -14.12 9.05
CA ILE A 8 -13.63 -12.67 9.06
C ILE A 8 -14.04 -11.99 10.37
N ASN A 9 -14.81 -12.66 11.22
CA ASN A 9 -15.23 -12.13 12.52
C ASN A 9 -14.00 -11.81 13.38
N GLY A 10 -13.96 -10.60 13.95
CA GLY A 10 -12.82 -10.13 14.74
C GLY A 10 -11.56 -9.85 13.91
N LYS A 11 -11.68 -9.66 12.59
CA LYS A 11 -10.54 -9.30 11.70
C LYS A 11 -10.75 -8.01 10.91
N LEU A 12 -11.97 -7.49 10.84
CA LEU A 12 -12.22 -6.20 10.20
C LEU A 12 -11.77 -5.07 11.13
N ARG A 13 -11.01 -4.11 10.62
CA ARG A 13 -10.53 -2.95 11.41
C ARG A 13 -11.08 -1.61 10.95
N THR A 14 -11.81 -1.57 9.83
CA THR A 14 -12.48 -0.36 9.35
C THR A 14 -13.96 -0.44 9.67
N GLU A 15 -14.48 0.62 10.29
CA GLU A 15 -15.90 0.74 10.63
C GLU A 15 -16.79 0.59 9.39
N HIS A 16 -16.37 1.18 8.27
CA HIS A 16 -17.10 1.08 7.02
C HIS A 16 -17.30 -0.38 6.56
N ARG A 17 -16.25 -1.21 6.57
CA ARG A 17 -16.36 -2.63 6.18
C ARG A 17 -17.11 -3.46 7.21
N PHE A 18 -16.95 -3.15 8.49
CA PHE A 18 -17.73 -3.77 9.56
C PHE A 18 -19.23 -3.53 9.36
N ASN A 19 -19.63 -2.27 9.18
CA ASN A 19 -21.02 -1.89 8.97
C ASN A 19 -21.60 -2.49 7.68
N GLN A 20 -20.81 -2.63 6.62
CA GLN A 20 -21.25 -3.34 5.42
C GLN A 20 -21.59 -4.80 5.69
N VAL A 21 -20.81 -5.52 6.51
CA VAL A 21 -21.13 -6.91 6.87
C VAL A 21 -22.36 -6.98 7.76
N VAL A 22 -22.43 -6.14 8.80
CA VAL A 22 -23.58 -6.12 9.72
C VAL A 22 -24.88 -5.80 8.98
N ASN A 23 -24.89 -4.71 8.19
CA ASN A 23 -26.12 -4.19 7.60
C ASN A 23 -26.55 -4.93 6.34
N ASN A 24 -25.61 -5.48 5.56
CA ASN A 24 -25.95 -6.08 4.26
C ASN A 24 -25.87 -7.61 4.26
N VAL A 25 -25.17 -8.22 5.23
CA VAL A 25 -25.02 -9.68 5.29
C VAL A 25 -25.75 -10.24 6.51
N LEU A 26 -25.45 -9.76 7.72
CA LEU A 26 -26.00 -10.34 8.95
C LEU A 26 -27.48 -9.98 9.18
N SER A 27 -27.98 -8.92 8.55
CA SER A 27 -29.39 -8.54 8.56
C SER A 27 -30.31 -9.50 7.79
N HIS A 28 -29.74 -10.36 6.93
CA HIS A 28 -30.54 -11.31 6.16
C HIS A 28 -31.10 -12.42 7.07
N THR A 29 -32.38 -12.74 6.89
CA THR A 29 -33.13 -13.79 7.62
C THR A 29 -32.40 -15.12 7.79
N LYS A 30 -31.53 -15.51 6.83
CA LYS A 30 -30.72 -16.73 6.89
C LYS A 30 -29.73 -16.77 8.06
N TYR A 31 -29.35 -15.62 8.60
CA TYR A 31 -28.35 -15.50 9.66
C TYR A 31 -28.91 -14.95 10.97
N THR A 32 -30.16 -14.48 10.98
CA THR A 32 -30.80 -13.89 12.17
C THR A 32 -30.88 -14.88 13.32
N ASP A 33 -31.23 -16.15 13.04
CA ASP A 33 -31.35 -17.19 14.06
C ASP A 33 -30.00 -17.75 14.56
N GLN A 34 -28.88 -17.31 13.95
CA GLN A 34 -27.55 -17.84 14.27
C GLN A 34 -26.88 -17.11 15.45
N ASN A 35 -27.49 -16.03 16.01
CA ASN A 35 -26.97 -15.26 17.15
C ASN A 35 -25.46 -14.93 17.06
N ILE A 36 -25.01 -14.53 15.87
CA ILE A 36 -23.59 -14.30 15.60
C ILE A 36 -23.14 -13.00 16.28
N ASN A 37 -22.32 -13.09 17.32
CA ASN A 37 -21.64 -11.93 17.89
C ASN A 37 -20.47 -11.51 16.98
N PHE A 38 -20.73 -10.56 16.08
CA PHE A 38 -19.76 -10.08 15.12
C PHE A 38 -19.01 -8.84 15.66
N THR A 39 -17.69 -8.93 15.78
CA THR A 39 -16.84 -7.93 16.44
C THR A 39 -15.81 -7.31 15.50
N VAL A 40 -15.45 -6.05 15.75
CA VAL A 40 -14.35 -5.34 15.08
C VAL A 40 -13.01 -5.59 15.81
N ASP A 41 -11.92 -5.67 15.05
CA ASP A 41 -10.56 -5.69 15.61
C ASP A 41 -10.06 -4.25 15.84
N SER A 42 -10.01 -3.86 17.10
CA SER A 42 -9.51 -2.55 17.53
C SER A 42 -8.02 -2.55 17.87
N SER A 43 -7.34 -3.69 17.78
CA SER A 43 -5.94 -3.84 18.19
C SER A 43 -4.98 -2.97 17.36
N LYS A 44 -3.86 -2.62 17.98
CA LYS A 44 -2.74 -1.91 17.33
C LYS A 44 -1.68 -2.89 16.77
N ASN A 45 -1.97 -4.19 16.79
CA ASN A 45 -1.02 -5.22 16.35
C ASN A 45 -1.04 -5.35 14.83
N PHE A 46 0.07 -5.04 14.18
CA PHE A 46 0.26 -5.24 12.74
C PHE A 46 1.28 -6.35 12.42
N HIS A 47 1.69 -7.18 13.38
CA HIS A 47 2.54 -8.36 13.12
C HIS A 47 1.72 -9.51 12.52
N ASN A 48 1.10 -9.28 11.37
CA ASN A 48 0.33 -10.26 10.60
C ASN A 48 0.09 -9.71 9.19
N HIS A 49 -0.58 -10.50 8.34
CA HIS A 49 -0.87 -10.12 6.94
C HIS A 49 -1.98 -9.07 6.77
N TRP A 50 -2.58 -8.54 7.84
CA TRP A 50 -3.73 -7.64 7.72
C TRP A 50 -3.40 -6.37 6.95
N LEU A 51 -2.29 -5.70 7.30
CA LEU A 51 -1.90 -4.46 6.61
C LEU A 51 -1.45 -4.76 5.17
N ALA A 52 -1.00 -5.97 4.85
CA ALA A 52 -0.65 -6.36 3.50
C ALA A 52 -1.91 -6.48 2.63
N GLY A 53 -2.91 -7.21 3.11
CA GLY A 53 -4.22 -7.31 2.43
C GLY A 53 -4.92 -5.96 2.31
N PHE A 54 -4.87 -5.12 3.35
CA PHE A 54 -5.41 -3.77 3.30
C PHE A 54 -4.67 -2.89 2.29
N SER A 55 -3.35 -3.02 2.21
CA SER A 55 -2.52 -2.27 1.26
C SER A 55 -2.73 -2.70 -0.19
N ASP A 56 -2.97 -3.99 -0.42
CA ASP A 56 -3.35 -4.52 -1.72
C ASP A 56 -4.60 -3.83 -2.27
N ALA A 57 -5.57 -3.49 -1.41
CA ALA A 57 -6.74 -2.71 -1.78
C ALA A 57 -6.44 -1.21 -1.89
N ASP A 58 -6.02 -0.56 -0.79
CA ASP A 58 -6.14 0.90 -0.66
C ASP A 58 -4.81 1.67 -0.69
N ALA A 59 -3.65 1.00 -0.64
CA ALA A 59 -2.36 1.68 -0.58
C ALA A 59 -1.74 1.92 -1.97
N SER A 60 -0.77 2.84 -2.02
CA SER A 60 0.06 3.13 -3.20
C SER A 60 1.53 3.28 -2.84
N PHE A 61 2.41 2.74 -3.69
CA PHE A 61 3.85 2.98 -3.64
C PHE A 61 4.23 4.04 -4.65
N GLN A 62 4.85 5.12 -4.19
CA GLN A 62 5.16 6.28 -5.01
C GLN A 62 6.64 6.65 -4.89
N ILE A 63 7.27 6.98 -6.02
CA ILE A 63 8.57 7.64 -6.08
C ILE A 63 8.33 9.09 -6.49
N LYS A 64 8.67 10.05 -5.65
CA LYS A 64 8.54 11.50 -5.92
C LYS A 64 9.92 12.09 -6.19
N ILE A 65 10.00 12.93 -7.22
CA ILE A 65 11.21 13.67 -7.60
C ILE A 65 10.91 15.14 -7.34
N ILE A 66 11.60 15.73 -6.37
CA ILE A 66 11.36 17.11 -5.96
C ILE A 66 12.57 17.94 -6.38
N LYS A 67 12.38 18.81 -7.36
CA LYS A 67 13.38 19.80 -7.75
C LYS A 67 13.24 21.02 -6.84
N ARG A 68 14.34 21.47 -6.26
CA ARG A 68 14.41 22.69 -5.46
C ARG A 68 15.42 23.61 -6.11
N ILE A 69 15.08 24.89 -6.24
CA ILE A 69 15.97 25.91 -6.81
C ILE A 69 17.30 25.96 -6.04
N THR A 70 17.24 25.69 -4.73
CA THR A 70 18.40 25.72 -3.82
C THR A 70 19.31 24.49 -3.90
N ARG A 71 19.05 23.50 -4.76
CA ARG A 71 19.84 22.26 -4.84
C ARG A 71 20.11 21.84 -6.29
N ASN A 72 21.37 21.52 -6.57
CA ASN A 72 21.80 21.07 -7.92
C ASN A 72 21.22 19.70 -8.32
N LYS A 73 20.96 18.81 -7.35
CA LYS A 73 20.36 17.50 -7.60
C LYS A 73 18.95 17.42 -6.99
N PRO A 74 18.00 16.74 -7.65
CA PRO A 74 16.65 16.59 -7.12
C PRO A 74 16.64 15.74 -5.86
N GLU A 75 15.71 16.05 -4.96
CA GLU A 75 15.40 15.23 -3.80
C GLU A 75 14.51 14.06 -4.22
N ILE A 76 14.94 12.84 -3.92
CA ILE A 76 14.15 11.62 -4.17
C ILE A 76 13.41 11.27 -2.88
N ARG A 77 12.08 11.21 -2.95
CA ARG A 77 11.25 10.74 -1.84
C ARG A 77 10.53 9.46 -2.21
N LEU A 78 10.64 8.49 -1.33
CA LEU A 78 9.83 7.29 -1.34
C LEU A 78 8.62 7.55 -0.46
N ASN A 79 7.42 7.32 -0.99
CA ASN A 79 6.16 7.53 -0.28
C ASN A 79 5.27 6.30 -0.44
N PHE A 80 5.12 5.53 0.64
CA PHE A 80 4.03 4.57 0.77
C PHE A 80 2.84 5.31 1.38
N GLN A 81 1.73 5.38 0.65
CA GLN A 81 0.60 6.24 0.97
C GLN A 81 -0.71 5.44 1.04
N ILE A 82 -1.54 5.76 2.03
CA ILE A 82 -2.89 5.21 2.23
C ILE A 82 -3.83 6.38 2.45
N ASP A 83 -4.91 6.45 1.66
CA ASP A 83 -5.94 7.49 1.78
C ASP A 83 -7.19 6.87 2.44
N GLN A 84 -7.78 7.54 3.43
CA GLN A 84 -9.00 7.11 4.13
C GLN A 84 -9.89 8.30 4.53
N LYS A 85 -11.19 8.03 4.70
CA LYS A 85 -12.16 9.04 5.18
C LYS A 85 -12.02 9.37 6.66
N SER A 86 -11.49 8.45 7.46
CA SER A 86 -11.17 8.66 8.88
C SER A 86 -9.67 8.49 9.12
N ASP A 87 -9.12 9.26 10.05
CA ASP A 87 -7.72 9.18 10.46
C ASP A 87 -7.45 8.11 11.53
N LEU A 88 -8.48 7.51 12.14
CA LEU A 88 -8.33 6.55 13.25
C LEU A 88 -7.43 5.37 12.90
N LEU A 89 -7.68 4.70 11.77
CA LEU A 89 -6.83 3.61 11.30
C LEU A 89 -5.44 4.12 10.87
N LEU A 90 -5.40 5.28 10.21
CA LEU A 90 -4.15 5.86 9.72
C LEU A 90 -3.21 6.21 10.88
N ASN A 91 -3.73 6.70 12.00
CA ASN A 91 -2.96 6.98 13.22
C ASN A 91 -2.35 5.69 13.81
N LYS A 92 -3.10 4.58 13.85
CA LYS A 92 -2.54 3.27 14.26
C LYS A 92 -1.41 2.81 13.33
N ILE A 93 -1.59 2.99 12.02
CA ILE A 93 -0.54 2.67 11.03
C ILE A 93 0.68 3.57 11.20
N LYS A 94 0.50 4.86 11.48
CA LYS A 94 1.59 5.81 11.78
C LYS A 94 2.35 5.43 13.05
N GLU A 95 1.68 5.02 14.11
CA GLU A 95 2.35 4.55 15.33
C GLU A 95 3.25 3.34 15.02
N TYR A 96 2.78 2.42 14.18
CA TYR A 96 3.52 1.21 13.80
C TYR A 96 4.67 1.49 12.81
N LEU A 97 4.40 2.15 11.69
CA LEU A 97 5.36 2.37 10.60
C LEU A 97 6.14 3.69 10.71
N GLY A 98 5.82 4.57 11.67
CA GLY A 98 6.28 5.96 11.65
C GLY A 98 5.65 6.75 10.50
N GLY A 99 6.22 7.90 10.12
CA GLY A 99 5.72 8.72 9.01
C GLY A 99 4.76 9.84 9.47
N ASN A 100 3.89 10.31 8.58
CA ASN A 100 3.01 11.45 8.83
C ASN A 100 1.56 11.20 8.40
N ILE A 101 0.63 11.88 9.08
CA ILE A 101 -0.76 12.04 8.64
C ILE A 101 -0.91 13.45 8.06
N GLY A 102 -1.69 13.58 7.00
CA GLY A 102 -2.16 14.86 6.51
C GLY A 102 -3.64 14.79 6.16
N TYR A 103 -4.25 15.97 5.99
CA TYR A 103 -5.63 16.11 5.56
C TYR A 103 -5.68 16.90 4.25
N ARG A 104 -6.44 16.39 3.27
CA ARG A 104 -6.62 17.01 1.96
C ARG A 104 -8.03 17.59 1.88
N LYS A 105 -8.16 18.87 2.23
CA LYS A 105 -9.45 19.58 2.29
C LYS A 105 -10.26 19.48 0.99
N SER A 106 -9.61 19.53 -0.17
CA SER A 106 -10.29 19.44 -1.48
C SER A 106 -10.96 18.10 -1.76
N GLN A 107 -10.57 17.03 -1.07
CA GLN A 107 -11.13 15.69 -1.25
C GLN A 107 -11.81 15.17 0.02
N ASP A 108 -11.84 15.97 1.08
CA ASP A 108 -12.33 15.58 2.40
C ASP A 108 -11.80 14.19 2.79
N THR A 109 -10.47 14.05 2.80
CA THR A 109 -9.78 12.77 2.93
C THR A 109 -8.49 12.94 3.72
N TYR A 110 -8.25 12.03 4.66
CA TYR A 110 -6.99 11.91 5.37
C TYR A 110 -6.05 10.97 4.62
N TYR A 111 -4.75 11.20 4.74
CA TYR A 111 -3.75 10.31 4.18
C TYR A 111 -2.62 10.05 5.16
N TYR A 112 -2.19 8.80 5.20
CA TYR A 112 -0.92 8.38 5.76
C TYR A 112 0.17 8.46 4.68
N GLY A 113 1.37 8.93 5.04
CA GLY A 113 2.54 8.91 4.17
C GLY A 113 3.82 8.53 4.91
N SER A 114 4.50 7.49 4.42
CA SER A 114 5.89 7.20 4.79
C SER A 114 6.84 8.04 3.92
N THR A 115 7.05 9.32 4.27
CA THR A 115 7.82 10.26 3.41
C THR A 115 9.29 10.42 3.79
N ASN A 116 9.73 9.87 4.92
CA ASN A 116 11.12 9.95 5.38
C ASN A 116 11.82 8.59 5.28
N PHE A 117 13.15 8.60 5.30
CA PHE A 117 13.97 7.40 5.12
C PHE A 117 13.77 6.34 6.21
N GLY A 118 13.49 6.76 7.45
CA GLY A 118 13.25 5.87 8.58
C GLY A 118 11.90 5.13 8.47
N SER A 119 10.81 5.84 8.17
CA SER A 119 9.51 5.22 7.94
C SER A 119 9.54 4.30 6.71
N ALA A 120 10.29 4.69 5.67
CA ALA A 120 10.46 3.85 4.49
C ALA A 120 11.16 2.53 4.81
N LYS A 121 12.13 2.53 5.73
CA LYS A 121 12.77 1.31 6.22
C LYS A 121 11.76 0.38 6.91
N ARG A 122 10.91 0.91 7.79
CA ARG A 122 9.88 0.13 8.50
C ARG A 122 8.84 -0.47 7.55
N VAL A 123 8.46 0.28 6.51
CA VAL A 123 7.60 -0.23 5.42
C VAL A 123 8.25 -1.45 4.74
N ILE A 124 9.55 -1.39 4.45
CA ILE A 124 10.29 -2.52 3.85
C ILE A 124 10.36 -3.70 4.80
N GLU A 125 10.71 -3.47 6.07
CA GLU A 125 10.78 -4.52 7.09
C GLU A 125 9.42 -5.24 7.21
N TYR A 126 8.31 -4.49 7.19
CA TYR A 126 6.97 -5.08 7.21
C TYR A 126 6.67 -5.93 5.97
N PHE A 127 6.87 -5.39 4.76
CA PHE A 127 6.50 -6.09 3.51
C PHE A 127 7.49 -7.19 3.10
N ASP A 128 8.73 -7.18 3.60
CA ASP A 128 9.67 -8.31 3.50
C ASP A 128 9.21 -9.50 4.37
N GLN A 129 8.48 -9.24 5.47
CA GLN A 129 7.93 -10.29 6.34
C GLN A 129 6.50 -10.71 5.93
N TYR A 130 5.64 -9.75 5.59
CA TYR A 130 4.23 -9.95 5.24
C TYR A 130 3.97 -9.47 3.81
N HIS A 131 4.10 -10.39 2.87
CA HIS A 131 4.09 -10.07 1.45
C HIS A 131 2.72 -9.60 0.96
N LEU A 132 2.73 -8.59 0.09
CA LEU A 132 1.59 -8.23 -0.74
C LEU A 132 1.25 -9.41 -1.67
N GLN A 133 -0.03 -9.68 -1.83
CA GLN A 133 -0.54 -10.80 -2.64
C GLN A 133 -1.03 -10.33 -4.01
N SER A 134 -1.22 -9.02 -4.21
CA SER A 134 -1.57 -8.45 -5.51
C SER A 134 -0.33 -8.08 -6.34
N ARG A 135 -0.58 -7.59 -7.56
CA ARG A 135 0.47 -7.00 -8.42
C ARG A 135 1.17 -5.79 -7.78
N LYS A 136 0.63 -5.18 -6.72
CA LYS A 136 1.32 -4.16 -5.93
C LYS A 136 2.62 -4.68 -5.31
N HIS A 137 2.80 -6.00 -5.19
CA HIS A 137 4.08 -6.60 -4.84
C HIS A 137 5.20 -6.17 -5.80
N ILE A 138 4.94 -6.08 -7.12
CA ILE A 138 5.92 -5.61 -8.11
C ILE A 138 6.24 -4.13 -7.88
N SER A 139 5.23 -3.30 -7.62
CA SER A 139 5.41 -1.88 -7.27
C SER A 139 6.25 -1.72 -6.02
N TYR A 140 6.01 -2.55 -4.99
CA TYR A 140 6.82 -2.62 -3.77
C TYR A 140 8.27 -2.97 -4.08
N LEU A 141 8.54 -4.02 -4.86
CA LEU A 141 9.92 -4.42 -5.20
C LEU A 141 10.66 -3.32 -5.96
N ARG A 142 10.00 -2.65 -6.90
CA ARG A 142 10.55 -1.49 -7.62
C ARG A 142 10.85 -0.33 -6.64
N TRP A 143 9.94 -0.06 -5.72
CA TRP A 143 10.09 0.97 -4.70
C TRP A 143 11.23 0.66 -3.71
N ARG A 144 11.34 -0.59 -3.23
CA ARG A 144 12.43 -1.11 -2.39
C ARG A 144 13.77 -1.05 -3.11
N LYS A 145 13.81 -1.32 -4.42
CA LYS A 145 15.02 -1.14 -5.23
C LYS A 145 15.50 0.30 -5.21
N VAL A 146 14.61 1.27 -5.36
CA VAL A 146 14.97 2.70 -5.24
C VAL A 146 15.44 3.05 -3.83
N TYR A 147 14.87 2.44 -2.79
CA TYR A 147 15.37 2.62 -1.42
C TYR A 147 16.85 2.24 -1.30
N ARG A 148 17.25 1.10 -1.87
CA ARG A 148 18.67 0.68 -1.90
C ARG A 148 19.55 1.67 -2.67
N LEU A 149 19.11 2.16 -3.83
CA LEU A 149 19.86 3.19 -4.58
C LEU A 149 20.02 4.50 -3.78
N ILE A 150 19.06 4.83 -2.92
CA ILE A 150 19.18 5.98 -2.03
C ILE A 150 20.16 5.66 -0.89
N GLN A 151 20.04 4.49 -0.27
CA GLN A 151 20.91 4.00 0.80
C GLN A 151 22.39 4.01 0.37
N ASP A 152 22.67 3.54 -0.84
CA ASP A 152 24.02 3.44 -1.42
C ASP A 152 24.50 4.76 -2.04
N LYS A 153 23.73 5.85 -1.86
CA LYS A 153 23.99 7.19 -2.41
C LYS A 153 24.09 7.26 -3.95
N GLU A 154 23.71 6.21 -4.68
CA GLU A 154 23.71 6.18 -6.16
C GLU A 154 22.86 7.31 -6.77
N HIS A 155 21.79 7.72 -6.09
CA HIS A 155 20.90 8.82 -6.51
C HIS A 155 21.60 10.19 -6.67
N LEU A 156 22.82 10.36 -6.15
CA LEU A 156 23.63 11.57 -6.32
C LEU A 156 24.36 11.62 -7.68
N THR A 157 24.42 10.48 -8.38
CA THR A 157 25.04 10.36 -9.71
C THR A 157 24.00 10.47 -10.82
N ASP A 158 24.39 10.94 -12.01
CA ASP A 158 23.47 11.02 -13.15
C ASP A 158 23.01 9.65 -13.65
N LYS A 159 23.91 8.65 -13.59
CA LYS A 159 23.57 7.24 -13.88
C LYS A 159 22.52 6.70 -12.90
N GLY A 160 22.72 6.90 -11.60
CA GLY A 160 21.78 6.45 -10.58
C GLY A 160 20.45 7.19 -10.63
N LEU A 161 20.46 8.50 -10.89
CA LEU A 161 19.25 9.28 -11.11
C LEU A 161 18.47 8.81 -12.33
N SER A 162 19.14 8.55 -13.46
CA SER A 162 18.51 8.02 -14.67
C SER A 162 17.84 6.66 -14.40
N LYS A 163 18.53 5.77 -13.67
CA LYS A 163 18.00 4.47 -13.24
C LYS A 163 16.74 4.63 -12.36
N ILE A 164 16.74 5.58 -11.43
CA ILE A 164 15.57 5.89 -10.59
C ILE A 164 14.39 6.40 -11.44
N LEU A 165 14.64 7.27 -12.42
CA LEU A 165 13.61 7.78 -13.33
C LEU A 165 12.97 6.65 -14.15
N THR A 166 13.78 5.71 -14.66
CA THR A 166 13.27 4.51 -15.33
C THR A 166 12.44 3.65 -14.40
N ILE A 167 12.88 3.40 -13.16
CA ILE A 167 12.10 2.60 -12.21
C ILE A 167 10.78 3.32 -11.87
N LYS A 168 10.81 4.65 -11.71
CA LYS A 168 9.62 5.46 -11.45
C LYS A 168 8.61 5.38 -12.58
N SER A 169 9.02 5.43 -13.85
CA SER A 169 8.08 5.31 -14.98
C SER A 169 7.43 3.94 -15.05
N LEU A 170 8.10 2.91 -14.52
CA LEU A 170 7.59 1.54 -14.49
C LEU A 170 6.81 1.20 -13.22
N ILE A 171 6.77 2.05 -12.18
CA ILE A 171 6.28 1.64 -10.84
C ILE A 171 4.86 1.05 -10.86
N ASN A 172 3.99 1.61 -11.70
CA ASN A 172 2.60 1.15 -11.88
C ASN A 172 2.35 0.53 -13.26
N ARG A 173 3.38 0.36 -14.08
CA ARG A 173 3.22 -0.19 -15.42
C ARG A 173 2.85 -1.67 -15.31
N GLN A 174 1.75 -2.01 -15.96
CA GLN A 174 1.38 -3.39 -16.22
C GLN A 174 2.32 -3.91 -17.31
N GLU A 175 3.02 -5.01 -17.04
CA GLU A 175 3.63 -5.77 -18.13
C GLU A 175 2.47 -6.37 -18.90
N GLU A 176 2.23 -5.86 -20.11
CA GLU A 176 1.41 -6.56 -21.08
C GLU A 176 2.11 -7.90 -21.31
N ASN A 177 1.43 -9.00 -21.01
CA ASN A 177 1.86 -10.30 -21.47
C ASN A 177 1.84 -10.23 -22.99
N THR A 178 2.97 -9.88 -23.62
CA THR A 178 3.14 -10.08 -25.05
C THR A 178 3.15 -11.59 -25.22
N THR A 179 1.99 -12.17 -25.53
CA THR A 179 1.88 -13.57 -25.90
C THR A 179 2.88 -13.81 -27.03
N ILE A 180 3.75 -14.80 -26.86
CA ILE A 180 4.88 -15.10 -27.77
C ILE A 180 4.41 -15.47 -29.20
N GLN A 181 3.10 -15.50 -29.48
CA GLN A 181 2.54 -15.84 -30.79
C GLN A 181 2.74 -14.79 -31.89
N ASP A 182 2.95 -13.50 -31.58
CA ASP A 182 2.98 -12.45 -32.62
C ASP A 182 4.35 -12.22 -33.27
N LYS A 183 5.39 -12.99 -32.90
CA LYS A 183 6.72 -12.92 -33.55
C LYS A 183 6.97 -13.98 -34.63
N VAL A 184 6.03 -14.89 -34.87
CA VAL A 184 6.21 -15.97 -35.86
C VAL A 184 5.55 -15.65 -37.22
N LEU A 185 4.65 -14.66 -37.30
CA LEU A 185 3.90 -14.37 -38.53
C LEU A 185 4.45 -13.23 -39.41
N THR A 186 5.67 -12.73 -39.15
CA THR A 186 6.32 -11.73 -40.03
C THR A 186 7.53 -12.27 -40.79
N LYS A 187 7.61 -13.60 -40.97
CA LYS A 187 8.66 -14.28 -41.75
C LYS A 187 8.14 -15.35 -42.72
N ILE A 188 6.98 -15.13 -43.32
CA ILE A 188 6.58 -15.84 -44.55
C ILE A 188 6.12 -14.79 -45.55
#